data_AF-A0A1N7CHX2-F1
#
_entry.id   AF-A0A1N7CHX2-F1
#
_cell.length_a   1.000
_cell.length_b   1.000
_cell.length_c   1.000
_cell.angle_alpha   90.00
_cell.angle_beta   90.00
_cell.angle_gamma   90.00
#
_symmetry.space_group_name_H-M   'P 1'
#
loop_
_entity.id
_entity.type
_entity.pdbx_description
1 polymer ?
#
loop_
_entity_poly.entity_id
_entity_poly.type
_entity_poly.pdbx_seq_one_letter_code
_entity_poly.pdbx_strand_id
1 'polypeptide(L)'
;MYFPELPVDTIDWEVSHRAKRQAGVTKYDPATEAITIALTWKAYEQHRQTQFSATVRHKLIHAWQYHEFDDADHGTTFTRWTDTLDTSQHCERFTDPKWWLVCEDCGGRIARYRSSKTVRNPEQYSWGECGGSLRVEIGLLPGGGLRFTR
;
A
#
# COMPACT_ATOMS: atom_id res chain seq x y z
N MET A 1 20.49 -16.19 -10.56
CA MET A 1 20.04 -16.58 -9.21
C MET A 1 18.59 -16.99 -9.35
N TYR A 2 18.19 -18.13 -8.79
CA TYR A 2 16.79 -18.60 -8.87
C TYR A 2 16.09 -18.31 -7.54
N PHE A 3 14.81 -17.95 -7.61
CA PHE A 3 13.99 -17.82 -6.41
C PHE A 3 13.87 -19.22 -5.75
N PRO A 4 13.93 -19.31 -4.41
CA PRO A 4 13.89 -20.60 -3.73
C PRO A 4 12.59 -21.33 -4.02
N GLU A 5 12.62 -22.65 -3.90
CA GLU A 5 11.43 -23.47 -4.05
C GLU A 5 10.45 -23.13 -2.93
N LEU A 6 9.21 -22.83 -3.30
CA LEU A 6 8.10 -22.54 -2.42
C LEU A 6 6.96 -23.45 -2.88
N PRO A 7 6.43 -24.34 -2.03
CA PRO A 7 5.29 -25.18 -2.40
C PRO A 7 4.04 -24.31 -2.57
N VAL A 8 3.84 -23.77 -3.77
CA VAL A 8 2.77 -22.80 -4.05
C VAL A 8 1.36 -23.37 -3.87
N ASP A 9 1.25 -24.69 -3.87
CA ASP A 9 0.03 -25.45 -3.61
C ASP A 9 -0.39 -25.46 -2.13
N THR A 10 0.51 -25.11 -1.20
CA THR A 10 0.18 -24.95 0.23
C THR A 10 -0.28 -23.53 0.57
N ILE A 11 -0.23 -22.61 -0.40
CA ILE A 11 -0.66 -21.22 -0.21
C ILE A 11 -2.15 -21.11 -0.49
N ASP A 12 -2.91 -20.66 0.50
CA ASP A 12 -4.30 -20.29 0.33
C ASP A 12 -4.42 -18.93 -0.39
N TRP A 13 -5.42 -18.81 -1.26
CA TRP A 13 -5.66 -17.58 -2.03
C TRP A 13 -7.05 -17.01 -1.73
N GLU A 14 -7.09 -15.72 -1.44
CA GLU A 14 -8.33 -14.98 -1.21
C GLU A 14 -8.43 -13.75 -2.13
N VAL A 15 -9.65 -13.42 -2.55
CA VAL A 15 -9.95 -12.14 -3.18
C VAL A 15 -10.79 -11.28 -2.24
N SER A 16 -10.25 -10.11 -1.88
CA SER A 16 -10.94 -9.13 -1.05
C SER A 16 -11.60 -8.06 -1.90
N HIS A 17 -12.93 -8.02 -1.87
CA HIS A 17 -13.71 -6.93 -2.47
C HIS A 17 -13.86 -5.70 -1.55
N ARG A 18 -13.49 -5.84 -0.27
CA ARG A 18 -13.67 -4.79 0.75
C ARG A 18 -12.41 -4.01 1.08
N ALA A 19 -11.23 -4.54 0.76
CA ALA A 19 -9.96 -3.89 1.05
C ALA A 19 -9.80 -2.61 0.21
N LYS A 20 -9.29 -1.55 0.83
CA LYS A 20 -9.18 -0.21 0.21
C LYS A 20 -7.80 0.42 0.27
N ARG A 21 -6.81 -0.26 0.88
CA ARG A 21 -5.52 0.34 1.25
C ARG A 21 -4.30 -0.41 0.75
N GLN A 22 -4.37 -1.75 0.69
CA GLN A 22 -3.28 -2.61 0.27
C GLN A 22 -3.71 -3.38 -0.96
N ALA A 23 -2.86 -3.43 -1.98
CA ALA A 23 -3.15 -4.18 -3.20
C ALA A 23 -3.18 -5.70 -2.93
N GLY A 24 -2.45 -6.14 -1.89
CA GLY A 24 -2.59 -7.45 -1.29
C GLY A 24 -1.87 -7.55 0.06
N VAL A 25 -2.17 -8.60 0.81
CA VAL A 25 -1.53 -8.95 2.08
C VAL A 25 -1.24 -10.44 2.13
N THR A 26 -0.09 -10.81 2.69
CA THR A 26 0.23 -12.19 3.03
C THR A 26 0.00 -12.35 4.52
N LYS A 27 -0.78 -13.35 4.92
CA LYS A 27 -1.08 -13.68 6.31
C LYS A 27 -0.39 -15.01 6.64
N TYR A 28 -0.01 -15.17 7.89
CA TYR A 28 0.59 -16.37 8.42
C TYR A 28 -0.09 -16.73 9.74
N ASP A 29 -0.53 -17.99 9.88
CA ASP A 29 -1.01 -18.57 11.12
C ASP A 29 0.09 -19.44 11.73
N PRO A 30 0.78 -19.01 12.80
CA PRO A 30 1.88 -19.78 13.39
C PRO A 30 1.41 -21.06 14.11
N ALA A 31 0.11 -21.24 14.36
CA ALA A 31 -0.39 -22.46 14.99
C ALA A 31 -0.59 -23.60 13.98
N THR A 32 -0.84 -23.27 12.71
CA THR A 32 -1.09 -24.24 11.63
C THR A 32 -0.09 -24.13 10.49
N GLU A 33 0.84 -23.18 10.58
CA GLU A 33 1.80 -22.79 9.55
C GLU A 33 1.11 -22.37 8.22
N ALA A 34 -0.17 -22.01 8.28
CA ALA A 34 -0.95 -21.72 7.08
C ALA A 34 -0.59 -20.33 6.54
N ILE A 35 -0.33 -20.26 5.23
CA ILE A 35 -0.02 -19.01 4.52
C ILE A 35 -1.19 -18.67 3.60
N THR A 36 -1.74 -17.46 3.76
CA THR A 36 -2.81 -16.96 2.89
C THR A 36 -2.40 -15.67 2.19
N ILE A 37 -2.46 -15.64 0.86
CA ILE A 37 -2.33 -14.41 0.07
C ILE A 37 -3.73 -13.89 -0.27
N ALA A 38 -4.08 -12.74 0.32
CA ALA A 38 -5.31 -12.03 0.00
C ALA A 38 -5.03 -10.85 -0.94
N LEU A 39 -5.61 -10.88 -2.14
CA LEU A 39 -5.46 -9.83 -3.15
C LEU A 39 -6.71 -8.94 -3.21
N THR A 40 -6.54 -7.65 -3.44
CA THR A 40 -7.66 -6.69 -3.46
C THR A 40 -8.22 -6.53 -4.86
N TRP A 41 -9.51 -6.83 -5.04
CA TRP A 41 -10.21 -6.72 -6.33
C TRP A 41 -10.10 -5.31 -6.93
N LYS A 42 -10.37 -4.28 -6.12
CA LYS A 42 -10.27 -2.89 -6.57
C LYS A 42 -8.85 -2.52 -7.04
N ALA A 43 -7.81 -3.15 -6.47
CA ALA A 43 -6.44 -2.90 -6.92
C ALA A 43 -6.19 -3.51 -8.30
N TYR A 44 -6.72 -4.71 -8.54
CA TYR A 44 -6.69 -5.34 -9.85
C TYR A 44 -7.40 -4.48 -10.91
N GLU A 45 -8.57 -3.92 -10.60
CA GLU A 45 -9.34 -3.08 -11.54
C GLU A 45 -8.62 -1.78 -11.95
N GLN A 46 -7.83 -1.20 -11.05
CA GLN A 46 -7.18 0.09 -11.26
C GLN A 46 -5.77 -0.04 -11.84
N HIS A 47 -5.08 -1.14 -11.52
CA HIS A 47 -3.72 -1.39 -11.99
C HIS A 47 -3.70 -2.01 -13.38
N ARG A 48 -2.64 -1.73 -14.13
CA ARG A 48 -2.33 -2.52 -15.34
C ARG A 48 -1.91 -3.92 -14.92
N GLN A 49 -2.08 -4.90 -15.83
CA GLN A 49 -1.73 -6.29 -15.58
C GLN A 49 -0.29 -6.44 -15.02
N THR A 50 0.68 -5.71 -15.58
CA THR A 50 2.08 -5.72 -15.13
C THR A 50 2.25 -5.25 -13.68
N GLN A 51 1.59 -4.15 -13.29
CA GLN A 51 1.60 -3.62 -11.92
C GLN A 51 0.99 -4.60 -10.92
N PHE A 52 -0.12 -5.25 -11.30
CA PHE A 52 -0.73 -6.24 -10.43
C PHE A 52 0.11 -7.51 -10.30
N SER A 53 0.75 -7.97 -11.38
CA SER A 53 1.71 -9.08 -11.33
C SER A 53 2.93 -8.76 -10.44
N ALA A 54 3.41 -7.51 -10.41
CA ALA A 54 4.43 -7.09 -9.45
C ALA A 54 3.94 -7.21 -7.99
N THR A 55 2.67 -6.88 -7.72
CA THR A 55 2.05 -7.11 -6.41
C THR A 55 2.01 -8.59 -6.05
N VAL A 56 1.63 -9.48 -6.97
CA VAL A 56 1.62 -10.93 -6.71
C VAL A 56 3.02 -11.42 -6.36
N ARG A 57 4.04 -11.05 -7.15
CA ARG A 57 5.45 -11.39 -6.90
C ARG A 57 5.94 -10.85 -5.55
N HIS A 58 5.52 -9.64 -5.16
CA HIS A 58 5.80 -9.10 -3.82
C HIS A 58 5.22 -10.00 -2.73
N LYS A 59 3.97 -10.46 -2.88
CA LYS A 59 3.33 -11.33 -1.87
C LYS A 59 3.95 -12.72 -1.80
N LEU A 60 4.46 -13.24 -2.92
CA LEU A 60 5.20 -14.50 -2.96
C LEU A 60 6.54 -14.42 -2.22
N ILE A 61 7.22 -13.28 -2.23
CA ILE A 61 8.43 -13.09 -1.40
C ILE A 61 8.07 -13.22 0.09
N HIS A 62 6.97 -12.61 0.54
CA HIS A 62 6.53 -12.75 1.93
C HIS A 62 6.08 -14.18 2.27
N ALA A 63 5.39 -14.86 1.35
CA ALA A 63 5.01 -16.26 1.56
C ALA A 63 6.25 -17.14 1.74
N TRP A 64 7.28 -16.93 0.91
CA TRP A 64 8.57 -17.61 1.09
C TRP A 64 9.25 -17.24 2.42
N GLN A 65 9.24 -15.96 2.84
CA GLN A 65 9.82 -15.57 4.14
C GLN A 65 9.09 -16.25 5.30
N TYR A 66 7.76 -16.30 5.29
CA TYR A 66 7.00 -17.02 6.32
C TYR A 66 7.29 -18.51 6.31
N HIS A 67 7.37 -19.13 5.13
CA HIS A 67 7.70 -20.55 5.00
C HIS A 67 9.10 -20.88 5.56
N GLU A 68 10.08 -20.00 5.34
CA GLU A 68 11.48 -20.24 5.70
C GLU A 68 11.83 -19.81 7.14
N PHE A 69 11.19 -18.75 7.64
CA PHE A 69 11.63 -18.05 8.86
C PHE A 69 10.51 -17.80 9.88
N ASP A 70 9.26 -18.19 9.59
CA ASP A 70 8.08 -17.87 10.40
C ASP A 70 7.84 -16.37 10.65
N ASP A 71 8.53 -15.50 9.90
CA ASP A 71 8.45 -14.04 9.97
C ASP A 71 8.69 -13.41 8.60
N ALA A 72 8.18 -12.19 8.40
CA ALA A 72 8.29 -11.49 7.13
C ALA A 72 8.41 -9.97 7.30
N ASP A 73 9.39 -9.39 6.61
CA ASP A 73 9.63 -7.96 6.55
C ASP A 73 10.10 -7.52 5.15
N HIS A 74 10.44 -6.24 4.99
CA HIS A 74 11.02 -5.68 3.77
C HIS A 74 12.56 -5.54 3.83
N GLY A 75 13.22 -6.30 4.70
CA GLY A 75 14.67 -6.25 4.92
C GLY A 75 15.50 -6.92 3.83
N THR A 76 16.69 -7.40 4.19
CA THR A 76 17.66 -7.97 3.24
C THR A 76 17.11 -9.17 2.48
N THR A 77 16.37 -10.06 3.17
CA THR A 77 15.78 -11.27 2.58
C THR A 77 14.69 -10.95 1.56
N PHE A 78 14.01 -9.81 1.69
CA PHE A 78 13.05 -9.31 0.71
C PHE A 78 13.76 -8.61 -0.46
N THR A 79 14.64 -7.66 -0.12
CA THR A 79 15.25 -6.73 -1.08
C THR A 79 16.06 -7.47 -2.15
N ARG A 80 16.75 -8.54 -1.76
CA ARG A 80 17.55 -9.36 -2.68
C ARG A 80 16.76 -9.91 -3.88
N TRP A 81 15.43 -10.02 -3.76
CA TRP A 81 14.57 -10.58 -4.79
C TRP A 81 13.85 -9.53 -5.65
N THR A 82 13.86 -8.26 -5.24
CA THR A 82 13.08 -7.19 -5.90
C THR A 82 13.43 -7.05 -7.38
N ASP A 83 14.71 -6.89 -7.72
CA ASP A 83 15.16 -6.78 -9.11
C ASP A 83 14.92 -8.07 -9.91
N THR A 84 15.25 -9.22 -9.32
CA THR A 84 15.13 -10.52 -9.99
C THR A 84 13.67 -10.87 -10.31
N LEU A 85 12.75 -10.50 -9.42
CA LEU A 85 11.33 -10.73 -9.59
C LEU A 85 10.59 -9.49 -10.10
N ASP A 86 11.29 -8.45 -10.58
CA ASP A 86 10.70 -7.20 -11.09
C ASP A 86 9.51 -6.72 -10.22
N THR A 87 9.80 -6.53 -8.95
CA THR A 87 8.87 -6.07 -7.92
C THR A 87 9.55 -5.05 -7.01
N SER A 88 8.80 -4.40 -6.13
CA SER A 88 9.34 -3.38 -5.23
C SER A 88 8.96 -3.66 -3.78
N GLN A 89 9.73 -3.09 -2.84
CA GLN A 89 9.33 -3.06 -1.42
C GLN A 89 8.08 -2.20 -1.20
N HIS A 90 7.83 -1.24 -2.09
CA HIS A 90 6.72 -0.30 -1.99
C HIS A 90 5.62 -0.68 -2.97
N CYS A 91 4.58 -1.36 -2.50
CA CYS A 91 3.37 -1.56 -3.29
C CYS A 91 2.81 -0.21 -3.75
N GLU A 92 2.54 -0.08 -5.05
CA GLU A 92 1.86 1.09 -5.60
C GLU A 92 0.48 1.28 -4.94
N ARG A 93 0.07 2.53 -4.81
CA ARG A 93 -1.26 2.86 -4.28
C ARG A 93 -2.25 2.86 -5.44
N PHE A 94 -3.37 2.14 -5.26
CA PHE A 94 -4.45 2.01 -6.27
C PHE A 94 -5.71 2.81 -5.93
N THR A 95 -5.68 3.60 -4.86
CA THR A 95 -6.80 4.46 -4.46
C THR A 95 -6.27 5.86 -4.28
N ASP A 96 -7.04 6.85 -4.71
CA ASP A 96 -6.67 8.26 -4.53
C ASP A 96 -6.73 8.69 -3.06
N PRO A 97 -5.86 9.60 -2.63
CA PRO A 97 -5.93 10.17 -1.30
C PRO A 97 -7.18 11.04 -1.15
N LYS A 98 -7.97 10.74 -0.13
CA LYS A 98 -9.15 11.54 0.22
C LYS A 98 -8.77 12.86 0.91
N TRP A 99 -7.64 12.92 1.58
CA TRP A 99 -7.16 14.12 2.28
C TRP A 99 -5.71 14.43 1.90
N TRP A 100 -5.33 15.69 2.00
CA TRP A 100 -3.97 16.19 1.84
C TRP A 100 -3.64 17.09 3.02
N LEU A 101 -2.48 16.88 3.63
CA LEU A 101 -1.88 17.87 4.52
C LEU A 101 -1.03 18.80 3.67
N VAL A 102 -1.23 20.09 3.83
CA VAL A 102 -0.48 21.12 3.11
C VAL A 102 0.15 22.05 4.13
N CYS A 103 1.46 22.29 4.02
CA CYS A 103 2.11 23.32 4.80
C CYS A 103 1.74 24.69 4.25
N GLU A 104 1.33 25.61 5.12
CA GLU A 104 0.95 26.97 4.72
C GLU A 104 2.14 27.85 4.36
N ASP A 105 3.33 27.55 4.88
CA ASP A 105 4.52 28.38 4.70
C ASP A 105 5.34 27.99 3.47
N CYS A 106 5.60 26.68 3.28
CA CYS A 106 6.42 26.19 2.16
C CYS A 106 5.61 25.54 1.04
N GLY A 107 4.30 25.35 1.21
CA GLY A 107 3.43 24.69 0.24
C GLY A 107 3.64 23.17 0.11
N GLY A 108 4.50 22.56 0.94
CA GLY A 108 4.74 21.12 0.94
C GLY A 108 3.44 20.32 1.14
N ARG A 109 3.31 19.18 0.46
CA ARG A 109 2.06 18.39 0.43
C ARG A 109 2.27 16.91 0.75
N ILE A 110 1.46 16.36 1.66
CA ILE A 110 1.45 14.93 2.00
C ILE A 110 0.05 14.35 1.85
N ALA A 111 -0.07 13.31 1.02
CA ALA A 111 -1.29 12.54 0.81
C ALA A 111 -1.71 11.75 2.07
N ARG A 112 -3.01 11.75 2.37
CA ARG A 112 -3.63 11.01 3.48
C ARG A 112 -4.88 10.24 3.02
N TYR A 113 -4.90 8.94 3.31
CA TYR A 113 -5.95 8.00 2.88
C TYR A 113 -6.92 7.66 4.00
N ARG A 114 -6.66 8.18 5.20
CA ARG A 114 -7.53 8.05 6.38
C ARG A 114 -7.62 9.39 7.08
N SER A 115 -8.73 9.58 7.78
CA SER A 115 -8.90 10.65 8.77
C SER A 115 -8.08 10.31 10.03
N SER A 116 -6.75 10.44 9.94
CA SER A 116 -5.82 10.26 11.05
C SER A 116 -5.92 11.40 12.07
N LYS A 117 -5.27 11.28 13.23
CA LYS A 117 -5.21 12.35 14.23
C LYS A 117 -4.73 13.67 13.63
N THR A 118 -3.64 13.65 12.87
CA THR A 118 -3.12 14.85 12.15
C THR A 118 -4.09 15.43 11.13
N VAL A 119 -4.98 14.62 10.52
CA VAL A 119 -6.01 15.13 9.60
C VAL A 119 -7.20 15.72 10.36
N ARG A 120 -7.49 15.22 11.56
CA ARG A 120 -8.60 15.71 12.39
C ARG A 120 -8.22 16.95 13.19
N ASN A 121 -6.97 17.02 13.62
CA ASN A 121 -6.43 18.05 14.50
C ASN A 121 -5.12 18.62 13.90
N PRO A 122 -5.12 19.16 12.66
CA PRO A 122 -3.90 19.62 12.00
C PRO A 122 -3.16 20.72 12.77
N GLU A 123 -3.88 21.53 13.55
CA GLU A 123 -3.36 22.63 14.37
C GLU A 123 -2.43 22.17 15.51
N GLN A 124 -2.47 20.88 15.88
CA GLN A 124 -1.61 20.31 16.93
C GLN A 124 -0.25 19.82 16.41
N TYR A 125 0.01 19.99 15.11
CA TYR A 125 1.18 19.47 14.44
C TYR A 125 1.79 20.54 13.51
N SER A 126 3.08 20.38 13.23
CA SER A 126 3.87 21.26 12.36
C SER A 126 4.49 20.50 11.20
N TRP A 127 4.80 21.19 10.11
CA TRP A 127 5.51 20.62 8.97
C TRP A 127 6.94 20.24 9.36
N GLY A 128 7.38 19.03 8.99
CA GLY A 128 8.67 18.48 9.45
C GLY A 128 9.89 19.26 8.96
N GLU A 129 9.81 19.90 7.79
CA GLU A 129 10.98 20.59 7.20
C GLU A 129 11.13 22.04 7.68
N CYS A 130 10.03 22.78 7.84
CA CYS A 130 10.07 24.22 8.14
C CYS A 130 9.36 24.62 9.44
N GLY A 131 8.66 23.69 10.10
CA GLY A 131 7.88 23.97 11.31
C GLY A 131 6.54 24.65 11.07
N GLY A 132 6.18 24.96 9.82
CA GLY A 132 4.98 25.72 9.47
C GLY A 132 3.66 25.00 9.80
N SER A 133 2.60 25.78 9.93
CA SER A 133 1.25 25.30 10.21
C SER A 133 0.73 24.39 9.09
N LEU A 134 -0.12 23.43 9.47
CA LEU A 134 -0.74 22.49 8.55
C LEU A 134 -2.20 22.85 8.28
N ARG A 135 -2.59 22.83 7.01
CA ARG A 135 -4.01 22.82 6.60
C ARG A 135 -4.39 21.48 5.98
N VAL A 136 -5.67 21.15 6.04
CA VAL A 136 -6.23 19.94 5.44
C VAL A 136 -7.04 20.30 4.21
N GLU A 137 -6.71 19.70 3.08
CA GLU A 137 -7.52 19.75 1.86
C GLU A 137 -8.16 18.39 1.61
N ILE A 138 -9.42 18.39 1.15
CA ILE A 138 -10.11 17.17 0.75
C ILE A 138 -9.92 17.01 -0.77
N GLY A 139 -9.40 15.86 -1.21
CA GLY A 139 -9.31 15.53 -2.62
C GLY A 139 -10.72 15.48 -3.21
N LEU A 140 -10.97 16.26 -4.28
CA LEU A 140 -12.26 16.30 -4.95
C LEU A 140 -12.72 14.87 -5.29
N LEU A 141 -13.94 14.51 -4.87
CA LEU A 141 -14.67 13.44 -5.51
C LEU A 141 -14.83 13.81 -6.99
N PRO A 142 -14.65 12.89 -7.95
CA PRO A 142 -14.92 13.20 -9.35
C PRO A 142 -16.41 13.55 -9.47
N GLY A 143 -16.72 14.82 -9.75
CA GLY A 143 -18.10 15.30 -9.88
C GLY A 143 -18.42 16.74 -9.45
N GLY A 144 -17.45 17.57 -9.08
CA GLY A 144 -17.68 19.00 -8.78
C GLY A 144 -17.60 19.87 -10.04
N GLY A 145 -18.64 19.88 -10.86
CA GLY A 145 -18.71 20.74 -12.06
C GLY A 145 -18.57 22.23 -11.72
N LEU A 146 -17.78 22.94 -12.53
CA LEU A 146 -17.75 24.40 -12.52
C LEU A 146 -19.18 24.93 -12.70
N ARG A 147 -19.68 25.69 -11.71
CA ARG A 147 -20.72 26.68 -11.97
C ARG A 147 -20.01 27.97 -12.32
N PHE A 148 -20.04 28.31 -13.61
CA PHE A 148 -19.85 29.68 -14.05
C PHE A 148 -20.99 30.51 -13.47
N THR A 149 -20.68 31.46 -12.59
CA THR A 149 -21.60 32.55 -12.30
C THR A 149 -21.44 33.60 -13.39
N ARG A 150 -22.61 34.05 -13.85
CA ARG A 150 -22.93 34.87 -15.01
C ARG A 150 -22.19 36.20 -15.08
#